data_AF-A0A7V9AL68-F1
#
_entry.id   AF-A0A7V9AL68-F1
#
_cell.length_a   1.000
_cell.length_b   1.000
_cell.length_c   1.000
_cell.angle_alpha   90.00
_cell.angle_beta   90.00
_cell.angle_gamma   90.00
#
_symmetry.space_group_name_H-M   'P 1'
#
loop_
_entity.id
_entity.type
_entity.pdbx_description
1 polymer ?
#
loop_
_entity_poly.entity_id
_entity_poly.type
_entity_poly.pdbx_seq_one_letter_code
_entity_poly.pdbx_strand_id
1 'polypeptide(L)'
;MSRIDSRAWLLWAGAAMLPALVGRNPVVLLELLAIVVSVHVVWSRAGAFAGVRWFVRIAAAFTLAGVFFNVLTVHAGTTVFARLPERWPVIGGPLTLNALAYGVASGVAL
;
A
#
# COMPACT_ATOMS: atom_id res chain seq x y z
N MET A 1 -20.86 -22.89 -18.73
CA MET A 1 -19.96 -22.19 -17.80
C MET A 1 -18.53 -22.55 -18.21
N SER A 2 -17.81 -21.64 -18.87
CA SER A 2 -16.46 -21.91 -19.37
C SER A 2 -15.52 -22.23 -18.21
N ARG A 3 -14.74 -23.30 -18.31
CA ARG A 3 -13.70 -23.62 -17.32
C ARG A 3 -12.72 -22.45 -17.29
N ILE A 4 -12.58 -21.84 -16.13
CA ILE A 4 -11.59 -20.80 -15.89
C ILE A 4 -10.20 -21.45 -16.00
N ASP A 5 -9.35 -20.92 -16.87
CA ASP A 5 -7.99 -21.44 -17.03
C ASP A 5 -7.07 -20.88 -15.93
N SER A 6 -6.53 -21.76 -15.09
CA SER A 6 -5.67 -21.38 -13.97
C SER A 6 -4.42 -20.61 -14.43
N ARG A 7 -3.89 -20.90 -15.62
CA ARG A 7 -2.70 -20.22 -16.13
C ARG A 7 -2.98 -18.77 -16.49
N ALA A 8 -4.18 -18.48 -17.00
CA ALA A 8 -4.61 -17.12 -17.31
C ALA A 8 -4.74 -16.28 -16.02
N TRP A 9 -5.23 -16.86 -14.93
CA TRP A 9 -5.29 -16.18 -13.63
C TRP A 9 -3.92 -15.93 -13.02
N LEU A 10 -3.00 -16.89 -13.10
CA LEU A 10 -1.63 -16.69 -12.63
C LEU A 10 -0.91 -15.59 -13.42
N LEU A 11 -1.08 -15.57 -14.74
CA LEU A 11 -0.52 -14.52 -15.60
C LEU A 11 -1.15 -13.15 -15.30
N TRP A 12 -2.46 -13.10 -15.10
CA TRP A 12 -3.16 -11.86 -14.75
C TRP A 12 -2.71 -11.33 -13.38
N ALA A 13 -2.65 -12.18 -12.36
CA ALA A 13 -2.18 -11.80 -11.03
C ALA A 13 -0.72 -11.33 -11.07
N GLY A 14 0.15 -12.07 -11.78
CA GLY A 14 1.56 -11.69 -11.95
C GLY A 14 1.71 -10.34 -12.66
N ALA A 15 0.93 -10.10 -13.72
CA ALA A 15 0.93 -8.81 -14.42
C ALA A 15 0.43 -7.67 -13.52
N ALA A 16 -0.61 -7.90 -12.72
CA ALA A 16 -1.14 -6.92 -11.76
C ALA A 16 -0.14 -6.59 -10.63
N MET A 17 0.81 -7.47 -10.31
CA MET A 17 1.86 -7.18 -9.33
C MET A 17 2.94 -6.23 -9.85
N LEU A 18 3.16 -6.14 -11.17
CA LEU A 18 4.24 -5.35 -11.74
C LEU A 18 4.13 -3.84 -11.41
N PRO A 19 2.96 -3.17 -11.56
CA PRO A 19 2.84 -1.77 -11.19
C PRO A 19 2.98 -1.55 -9.67
N ALA A 20 2.59 -2.51 -8.83
CA ALA A 20 2.79 -2.43 -7.38
C ALA A 20 4.28 -2.51 -6.99
N LEU A 21 5.05 -3.37 -7.67
CA LEU A 21 6.48 -3.57 -7.42
C LEU A 21 7.35 -2.43 -7.96
N VAL A 22 6.98 -1.87 -9.11
CA VAL A 22 7.80 -0.88 -9.83
C VAL A 22 7.30 0.55 -9.60
N GLY A 23 6.00 0.72 -9.39
CA GLY A 23 5.33 2.01 -9.35
C GLY A 23 5.58 2.76 -8.04
N ARG A 24 6.07 4.00 -8.16
CA ARG A 24 6.07 4.99 -7.07
C ARG A 24 4.96 6.03 -7.22
N ASN A 25 4.15 5.92 -8.28
CA ASN A 25 3.09 6.87 -8.57
C ASN A 25 1.79 6.43 -7.86
N PRO A 26 1.30 7.20 -6.88
CA PRO A 26 0.12 6.82 -6.10
C PRO A 26 -1.15 6.71 -6.96
N VAL A 27 -1.27 7.49 -8.05
CA VAL A 27 -2.46 7.45 -8.93
C VAL A 27 -2.55 6.10 -9.63
N VAL A 28 -1.43 5.61 -10.16
CA VAL A 28 -1.36 4.31 -10.84
C VAL A 28 -1.68 3.16 -9.88
N LEU A 29 -1.23 3.25 -8.63
CA LEU A 29 -1.55 2.25 -7.61
C LEU A 29 -3.04 2.26 -7.23
N LEU A 30 -3.66 3.44 -7.13
CA LEU A 30 -5.10 3.56 -6.87
C LEU A 30 -5.95 3.02 -8.03
N GLU A 31 -5.54 3.29 -9.28
CA GLU A 31 -6.19 2.72 -10.47
C GLU A 31 -6.08 1.19 -10.50
N LEU A 32 -4.89 0.65 -10.22
CA LEU A 32 -4.67 -0.79 -10.11
C LEU A 32 -5.58 -1.41 -9.03
N LEU A 33 -5.64 -0.79 -7.84
CA LEU A 33 -6.50 -1.25 -6.75
C LEU A 33 -7.97 -1.27 -7.19
N ALA A 34 -8.44 -0.23 -7.87
CA ALA A 34 -9.80 -0.17 -8.39
C ALA A 34 -10.08 -1.32 -9.38
N ILE A 35 -9.16 -1.58 -10.32
CA ILE A 35 -9.28 -2.68 -11.29
C ILE A 35 -9.38 -4.04 -10.56
N VAL A 36 -8.49 -4.30 -9.61
CA VAL A 36 -8.46 -5.57 -8.85
C VAL A 36 -9.76 -5.76 -8.06
N VAL A 37 -10.24 -4.71 -7.39
CA VAL A 37 -11.50 -4.75 -6.64
C VAL A 37 -12.69 -4.98 -7.58
N SER A 38 -12.75 -4.30 -8.72
CA SER A 38 -13.82 -4.51 -9.71
C SER A 38 -13.85 -5.94 -10.22
N VAL A 39 -12.69 -6.50 -10.61
CA VAL A 39 -12.59 -7.90 -11.05
C VAL A 39 -13.03 -8.84 -9.93
N HIS A 40 -12.61 -8.61 -8.70
CA HIS A 40 -13.01 -9.42 -7.56
C HIS A 40 -14.52 -9.36 -7.32
N VAL A 41 -15.14 -8.17 -7.33
CA VAL A 41 -16.58 -8.01 -7.13
C VAL A 41 -17.40 -8.71 -8.21
N VAL A 42 -16.99 -8.61 -9.48
CA VAL A 42 -17.71 -9.21 -10.63
C VAL A 42 -17.61 -10.74 -10.63
N TRP A 43 -16.45 -11.29 -10.26
CA TRP A 43 -16.19 -12.74 -10.36
C TRP A 43 -16.40 -13.50 -9.04
N SER A 44 -16.56 -12.79 -7.93
CA SER A 44 -16.83 -13.40 -6.62
C SER A 44 -18.26 -13.92 -6.52
N ARG A 45 -18.41 -15.17 -6.06
CA ARG A 45 -19.71 -15.67 -5.59
C ARG A 45 -20.01 -15.11 -4.21
N ALA A 46 -21.29 -15.12 -3.84
CA ALA A 46 -21.73 -14.72 -2.49
C ALA A 46 -20.88 -15.44 -1.41
N GLY A 47 -20.24 -14.66 -0.54
CA GLY A 47 -19.34 -15.16 0.51
C GLY A 47 -17.84 -15.11 0.21
N ALA A 48 -17.40 -14.71 -0.99
CA ALA A 48 -15.96 -14.68 -1.34
C ALA A 48 -15.10 -13.69 -0.51
N PHE A 49 -15.72 -12.73 0.17
CA PHE A 49 -15.04 -11.84 1.11
C PHE A 49 -14.72 -12.49 2.47
N ALA A 50 -15.18 -13.73 2.71
CA ALA A 50 -14.87 -14.49 3.91
C ALA A 50 -13.39 -14.88 3.93
N GLY A 51 -12.54 -14.00 4.48
CA GLY A 51 -11.09 -14.16 4.57
C GLY A 51 -10.33 -12.89 4.19
N VAL A 52 -10.83 -12.15 3.18
CA VAL A 52 -10.25 -10.88 2.73
C VAL A 52 -10.15 -9.87 3.89
N ARG A 53 -11.13 -9.84 4.79
CA ARG A 53 -11.12 -8.93 5.96
C ARG A 53 -9.89 -9.08 6.84
N TRP A 54 -9.37 -10.29 7.02
CA TRP A 54 -8.17 -10.54 7.83
C TRP A 54 -6.92 -10.03 7.11
N PHE A 55 -6.78 -10.34 5.82
CA PHE A 55 -5.67 -9.85 5.00
C PHE A 55 -5.65 -8.32 4.92
N VAL A 56 -6.82 -7.67 4.73
CA VAL A 56 -6.93 -6.21 4.73
C VAL A 56 -6.53 -5.61 6.09
N ARG A 57 -6.90 -6.24 7.21
CA ARG A 57 -6.48 -5.79 8.54
C ARG A 57 -4.98 -5.89 8.75
N ILE A 58 -4.37 -6.98 8.30
CA ILE A 58 -2.91 -7.16 8.34
C ILE A 58 -2.24 -6.11 7.46
N ALA A 59 -2.66 -5.97 6.20
CA ALA A 59 -2.11 -4.98 5.28
C ALA A 59 -2.22 -3.56 5.86
N ALA A 60 -3.38 -3.18 6.40
CA ALA A 60 -3.55 -1.89 7.04
C ALA A 60 -2.61 -1.68 8.25
N ALA A 61 -2.40 -2.73 9.07
CA ALA A 61 -1.49 -2.66 10.22
C ALA A 61 -0.03 -2.48 9.76
N PHE A 62 0.42 -3.23 8.76
CA PHE A 62 1.77 -3.09 8.20
C PHE A 62 1.96 -1.76 7.49
N THR A 63 0.96 -1.27 6.76
CA THR A 63 0.95 0.04 6.14
C THR A 63 1.08 1.14 7.18
N LEU A 64 0.29 1.12 8.25
CA LEU A 64 0.41 2.10 9.34
C LEU A 64 1.80 2.05 9.97
N ALA A 65 2.30 0.86 10.31
CA ALA A 65 3.64 0.70 10.87
C ALA A 65 4.73 1.24 9.93
N GLY A 66 4.62 0.96 8.62
CA GLY A 66 5.52 1.47 7.60
C GLY A 66 5.47 2.99 7.45
N VAL A 67 4.26 3.59 7.49
CA VAL A 67 4.08 5.05 7.46
C VAL A 67 4.76 5.69 8.68
N PHE A 68 4.50 5.18 9.88
CA PHE A 68 5.14 5.68 11.10
C PHE A 68 6.66 5.55 11.03
N PHE A 69 7.16 4.39 10.62
CA PHE A 69 8.60 4.18 10.46
C PHE A 69 9.20 5.16 9.44
N ASN A 70 8.53 5.38 8.31
CA ASN A 70 8.98 6.31 7.28
C ASN A 70 8.99 7.75 7.79
N VAL A 71 7.91 8.21 8.43
CA VAL A 71 7.81 9.55 9.02
C VAL A 71 8.90 9.81 10.07
N LEU A 72 9.19 8.81 10.90
CA LEU A 72 10.17 8.92 11.98
C LEU A 72 11.62 8.80 11.50
N THR A 73 11.86 8.17 10.35
CA THR A 73 13.22 7.88 9.86
C THR A 73 13.61 8.81 8.71
N VAL A 74 12.67 9.09 7.81
CA VAL A 74 12.86 9.93 6.63
C VAL A 74 12.57 11.38 7.02
N HIS A 75 13.61 12.08 7.45
CA HIS A 75 13.57 13.51 7.75
C HIS A 75 13.63 14.39 6.48
N ALA A 76 13.26 13.84 5.33
CA ALA A 76 13.39 14.48 4.03
C ALA A 76 12.14 15.28 3.67
N GLY A 77 12.28 16.61 3.59
CA GLY A 77 11.22 17.51 3.14
C GLY A 77 11.36 18.91 3.71
N THR A 78 10.76 19.88 3.02
CA THR A 78 10.79 21.31 3.40
C THR A 78 9.65 21.69 4.34
N THR A 79 8.53 20.96 4.30
CA THR A 79 7.33 21.26 5.09
C THR A 79 7.31 20.44 6.37
N VAL A 80 7.76 21.07 7.46
CA VAL A 80 7.84 20.47 8.81
C VAL A 80 6.57 20.78 9.59
N PHE A 81 5.92 19.78 10.17
CA PHE A 81 4.74 19.97 11.02
C PHE A 81 5.04 19.79 12.51
N ALA A 82 6.07 19.02 12.85
CA ALA A 82 6.51 18.81 14.23
C ALA A 82 8.02 18.52 14.26
N ARG A 83 8.68 18.76 15.39
CA ARG A 83 10.09 18.41 15.61
C ARG A 83 10.22 17.60 16.88
N LEU A 84 10.90 16.46 16.79
CA LEU A 84 11.30 15.70 17.97
C LEU A 84 12.66 16.21 18.49
N PRO A 85 12.95 16.00 19.78
CA PRO A 85 14.24 16.37 20.36
C PRO A 85 15.40 15.71 19.61
N GLU A 86 16.37 16.50 19.17
CA GLU A 86 17.54 16.04 18.39
C GLU A 86 18.45 15.06 19.16
N ARG A 87 18.30 15.02 20.49
CA ARG A 87 18.99 14.07 21.39
C ARG A 87 18.55 12.61 21.22
N TRP A 88 17.49 12.33 20.46
CA TRP A 88 17.01 10.96 20.24
C TRP A 88 17.71 10.31 19.03
N PRO A 89 18.41 9.18 19.20
CA PRO A 89 19.05 8.51 18.07
C PRO A 89 17.98 8.05 17.06
N VAL A 90 18.24 8.29 15.77
CA VAL A 90 17.43 7.86 14.61
C VAL A 90 16.07 8.56 14.44
N ILE A 91 15.37 8.86 15.53
CA ILE A 91 13.99 9.40 15.56
C ILE A 91 13.96 10.92 15.84
N GLY A 92 15.08 11.47 16.31
CA GLY A 92 15.23 12.90 16.58
C GLY A 92 15.34 13.69 15.28
N GLY A 93 14.55 14.77 15.16
CA GLY A 93 14.59 15.62 13.98
C GLY A 93 13.21 16.13 13.53
N PRO A 94 13.14 16.78 12.36
CA PRO A 94 11.90 17.31 11.80
C PRO A 94 11.01 16.23 11.19
N LEU A 95 9.77 16.15 11.68
CA LEU A 95 8.69 15.38 11.04
C LEU A 95 8.13 16.20 9.87
N THR A 96 8.23 15.65 8.67
CA THR A 96 7.83 16.34 7.44
C THR A 96 6.55 15.77 6.85
N LEU A 97 5.74 16.63 6.22
CA LEU A 97 4.55 16.20 5.46
C LEU A 97 4.93 15.31 4.27
N ASN A 98 6.11 15.52 3.68
CA ASN A 98 6.61 14.71 2.56
C ASN A 98 6.86 13.26 2.98
N ALA A 99 7.45 13.05 4.17
CA ALA A 99 7.67 11.71 4.72
C ALA A 99 6.34 10.99 5.01
N LEU A 100 5.32 11.73 5.46
CA LEU A 100 3.98 11.19 5.68
C LEU A 100 3.33 10.79 4.35
N ALA A 101 3.36 11.66 3.34
CA ALA A 101 2.81 11.36 2.02
C ALA A 101 3.53 10.16 1.38
N TYR A 102 4.85 10.08 1.50
CA TYR A 102 5.65 8.96 0.99
C TYR A 102 5.34 7.65 1.71
N GLY A 103 5.20 7.69 3.04
CA GLY A 103 4.76 6.55 3.84
C GLY A 103 3.39 6.04 3.41
N VAL A 104 2.42 6.94 3.23
CA VAL A 104 1.06 6.60 2.77
C VAL A 104 1.10 5.99 1.37
N ALA A 105 1.83 6.59 0.43
CA ALA A 105 1.97 6.07 -0.93
C ALA A 105 2.62 4.67 -0.94
N SER A 106 3.66 4.46 -0.12
CA SER A 106 4.31 3.15 0.03
C SER A 106 3.36 2.12 0.63
N GLY A 107 2.48 2.55 1.54
CA GLY A 107 1.45 1.72 2.15
C GLY A 107 0.33 1.31 1.21
N VAL A 108 0.03 2.08 0.17
CA VAL A 108 -0.93 1.72 -0.88
C VAL A 108 -0.33 0.70 -1.86
N ALA A 109 1.00 0.61 -1.95
CA ALA A 109 1.70 -0.37 -2.77
C ALA A 109 1.78 -1.77 -2.13
N LEU A 110 1.52 -1.88 -0.82
CA LEU A 110 1.49 -3.14 -0.05
C LEU A 110 0.15 -3.87 -0.19
#